data_AF-A0A397IQN5-F1
#
_entry.id   AF-A0A397IQN5-F1
#
_cell.length_a   1.000
_cell.length_b   1.000
_cell.length_c   1.000
_cell.angle_alpha   90.00
_cell.angle_beta   90.00
_cell.angle_gamma   90.00
#
_symmetry.space_group_name_H-M   'P 1'
#
loop_
_entity.id
_entity.type
_entity.pdbx_description
1 polymer ?
#
loop_
_entity_poly.entity_id
_entity_poly.type
_entity_poly.pdbx_seq_one_letter_code
_entity_poly.pdbx_strand_id
1 'polypeptide(L)'
;MSTTTQNINQISTERYTELHQAEDPDIHILDIAKRIFPNEEKYIESKKQYQEWYKYKNEPKILQGILKLNYLYYQLAKDYFATNEEIEKEADDFLNS
;
A
#
# COMPACT_ATOMS: atom_id res chain seq x y z
N MET A 1 -3.57 -27.24 -7.69
CA MET A 1 -3.86 -25.84 -7.32
C MET A 1 -2.55 -25.08 -7.29
N SER A 2 -2.47 -23.90 -7.91
CA SER A 2 -1.20 -23.16 -8.04
C SER A 2 -0.83 -22.47 -6.72
N THR A 3 0.45 -22.50 -6.35
CA THR A 3 0.99 -21.88 -5.12
C THR A 3 0.70 -20.38 -5.03
N THR A 4 0.55 -19.71 -6.18
CA THR A 4 0.14 -18.30 -6.28
C THR A 4 -1.24 -18.03 -5.69
N THR A 5 -2.21 -18.94 -5.88
CA THR A 5 -3.58 -18.75 -5.38
C THR A 5 -3.67 -18.97 -3.87
N GLN A 6 -2.82 -19.85 -3.32
CA GLN A 6 -2.74 -20.07 -1.87
C GLN A 6 -2.17 -18.86 -1.14
N ASN A 7 -1.10 -18.24 -1.66
CA ASN A 7 -0.49 -17.05 -1.06
C ASN A 7 -1.43 -15.83 -1.05
N ILE A 8 -2.20 -15.61 -2.12
CA ILE A 8 -3.15 -14.47 -2.19
C ILE A 8 -4.26 -14.63 -1.14
N ASN A 9 -4.80 -15.84 -0.99
CA ASN A 9 -5.84 -16.12 0.00
C ASN A 9 -5.32 -15.95 1.43
N GLN A 10 -4.09 -16.39 1.73
CA GLN A 10 -3.46 -16.19 3.04
C GLN A 10 -3.30 -14.70 3.37
N ILE A 11 -2.70 -13.91 2.47
CA ILE A 11 -2.52 -12.47 2.67
C ILE A 11 -3.86 -11.74 2.85
N SER A 12 -4.90 -12.14 2.10
CA SER A 12 -6.23 -11.53 2.24
C SER A 12 -6.91 -11.86 3.57
N THR A 13 -6.71 -13.08 4.07
CA THR A 13 -7.30 -13.55 5.34
C THR A 13 -6.58 -12.94 6.54
N GLU A 14 -5.26 -12.77 6.44
CA GLU A 14 -4.42 -12.11 7.45
C GLU A 14 -4.83 -10.64 7.63
N ARG A 15 -4.89 -9.86 6.54
CA ARG A 15 -5.33 -8.45 6.61
C ARG A 15 -6.73 -8.29 7.19
N TYR A 16 -7.65 -9.18 6.84
CA TYR A 16 -9.01 -9.15 7.38
C TYR A 16 -9.02 -9.46 8.88
N THR A 17 -8.20 -10.41 9.32
CA THR A 17 -8.10 -10.79 10.74
C THR A 17 -7.47 -9.64 11.55
N GLU A 18 -6.42 -9.01 11.03
CA GLU A 18 -5.79 -7.83 11.64
C GLU A 18 -6.78 -6.66 11.77
N LEU A 19 -7.55 -6.35 10.72
CA LEU A 19 -8.61 -5.34 10.76
C LEU A 19 -9.70 -5.65 11.79
N HIS A 20 -10.11 -6.92 11.90
CA HIS A 20 -11.20 -7.31 12.79
C HIS A 20 -10.77 -7.40 14.26
N GLN A 21 -9.47 -7.63 14.51
CA GLN A 21 -8.87 -7.67 15.84
C GLN A 21 -8.26 -6.33 16.27
N ALA A 22 -8.17 -5.35 15.37
CA ALA A 22 -7.70 -4.02 15.71
C ALA A 22 -8.64 -3.38 16.73
N GLU A 23 -8.05 -2.87 17.80
CA GLU A 23 -8.76 -2.15 18.87
C GLU A 23 -9.50 -0.91 18.32
N ASP A 24 -8.97 -0.35 17.22
CA ASP A 24 -9.60 0.68 16.39
C ASP A 24 -9.32 0.43 14.88
N PRO A 25 -10.33 -0.03 14.11
CA PRO A 25 -10.19 -0.27 12.68
C PRO A 25 -9.82 0.97 11.85
N ASP A 26 -10.21 2.17 12.28
CA ASP A 26 -9.93 3.40 11.55
C ASP A 26 -8.43 3.76 11.68
N ILE A 27 -7.88 3.60 12.89
CA ILE A 27 -6.43 3.75 13.13
C ILE A 27 -5.65 2.71 12.32
N HIS A 28 -6.11 1.46 12.29
CA HIS A 28 -5.44 0.41 11.53
C HIS A 28 -5.42 0.70 10.02
N ILE A 29 -6.53 1.18 9.45
CA ILE A 29 -6.59 1.58 8.04
C ILE A 29 -5.64 2.76 7.76
N LEU A 30 -5.57 3.73 8.68
CA LEU A 30 -4.64 4.86 8.57
C LEU A 30 -3.18 4.40 8.60
N ASP A 31 -2.81 3.48 9.48
CA ASP A 31 -1.45 2.95 9.57
C ASP A 31 -1.05 2.15 8.32
N ILE A 32 -1.99 1.38 7.75
CA ILE A 32 -1.81 0.75 6.44
C ILE A 32 -1.55 1.81 5.37
N ALA A 33 -2.35 2.87 5.34
CA ALA A 33 -2.22 3.94 4.35
C ALA A 33 -0.83 4.59 4.40
N LYS A 34 -0.36 4.94 5.62
CA LYS A 34 0.98 5.51 5.86
C LYS A 34 2.09 4.56 5.41
N ARG A 35 1.98 3.26 5.71
CA ARG A 35 2.98 2.27 5.30
C ARG A 35 3.05 2.07 3.79
N ILE A 36 1.89 2.06 3.11
CA ILE A 36 1.84 1.89 1.65
C ILE A 36 2.37 3.13 0.93
N PHE A 37 1.99 4.32 1.41
CA PHE A 37 2.41 5.60 0.84
C PHE A 37 3.04 6.48 1.92
N PRO A 38 4.33 6.28 2.22
CA PRO A 38 5.03 7.08 3.22
C PRO A 38 5.32 8.51 2.73
N ASN A 39 5.33 8.72 1.41
CA ASN A 39 5.52 10.00 0.76
C ASN A 39 4.84 10.05 -0.62
N GLU A 40 4.82 11.24 -1.22
CA GLU A 40 4.18 11.47 -2.51
C GLU A 40 4.89 10.76 -3.67
N GLU A 41 6.22 10.64 -3.62
CA GLU A 41 7.01 9.97 -4.65
C GLU A 41 6.61 8.50 -4.80
N LYS A 42 6.44 7.78 -3.67
CA LYS A 42 5.99 6.37 -3.66
C LYS A 42 4.60 6.20 -4.24
N TYR A 43 3.69 7.14 -4.00
CA TYR A 43 2.38 7.15 -4.63
C TYR A 43 2.46 7.31 -6.16
N ILE A 44 3.25 8.28 -6.64
CA ILE A 44 3.46 8.54 -8.07
C ILE A 44 4.12 7.32 -8.75
N GLU A 45 5.13 6.74 -8.11
CA GLU A 45 5.83 5.54 -8.58
C GLU A 45 4.86 4.37 -8.73
N SER A 46 4.09 4.05 -7.68
CA SER A 46 3.13 2.96 -7.69
C SER A 46 2.08 3.11 -8.80
N LYS A 47 1.56 4.33 -9.00
CA LYS A 47 0.60 4.63 -10.08
C LYS A 47 1.18 4.31 -11.46
N LYS A 48 2.42 4.72 -11.73
CA LYS A 48 3.11 4.44 -13.00
C LYS A 48 3.35 2.94 -13.19
N GLN A 49 3.78 2.23 -12.15
CA GLN A 49 4.02 0.80 -12.21
C GLN A 49 2.75 0.01 -12.55
N TYR A 50 1.62 0.32 -11.92
CA TYR A 50 0.35 -0.32 -12.26
C TYR A 50 -0.12 0.00 -13.68
N GLN A 51 0.04 1.25 -14.13
CA GLN A 51 -0.29 1.62 -15.50
C GLN A 51 0.54 0.83 -16.53
N GLU A 52 1.86 0.69 -16.31
CA GLU A 52 2.72 -0.07 -17.21
C GLU A 52 2.41 -1.57 -17.16
N TRP A 53 2.15 -2.14 -15.97
CA TRP A 53 1.83 -3.56 -15.83
C TRP A 53 0.53 -3.94 -16.53
N TYR A 54 -0.47 -3.05 -16.52
CA TYR A 54 -1.76 -3.29 -17.17
C TYR A 54 -1.82 -2.77 -18.62
N LYS A 55 -0.77 -2.12 -19.13
CA LYS A 55 -0.73 -1.50 -20.47
C LYS A 55 -1.13 -2.45 -21.61
N TYR A 56 -0.68 -3.70 -21.53
CA TYR A 56 -0.98 -4.73 -22.54
C TYR A 56 -2.01 -5.75 -22.04
N LYS A 57 -2.61 -5.51 -20.87
CA LYS A 57 -3.67 -6.34 -20.32
C LYS A 57 -5.02 -5.75 -20.70
N ASN A 58 -5.92 -6.58 -21.23
CA ASN A 58 -7.28 -6.14 -21.54
C ASN A 58 -8.19 -6.12 -20.30
N GLU A 59 -7.71 -5.52 -19.20
CA GLU A 59 -8.37 -5.51 -17.88
C GLU A 59 -8.54 -4.08 -17.32
N PRO A 60 -9.15 -3.14 -18.09
CA PRO A 60 -9.21 -1.72 -17.70
C PRO A 60 -9.98 -1.47 -16.40
N LYS A 61 -10.97 -2.32 -16.09
CA LYS A 61 -11.76 -2.22 -14.84
C LYS A 61 -10.90 -2.52 -13.61
N ILE A 62 -9.99 -3.48 -13.70
CA ILE A 62 -9.10 -3.87 -12.60
C ILE A 62 -8.10 -2.75 -12.34
N LEU A 63 -7.45 -2.23 -13.40
CA LEU A 63 -6.56 -1.09 -13.29
C LEU A 63 -7.27 0.11 -12.64
N GLN A 64 -8.48 0.44 -13.11
CA GLN A 64 -9.25 1.54 -12.52
C GLN A 64 -9.56 1.32 -11.04
N GLY A 65 -9.89 0.10 -10.62
CA GLY A 65 -10.10 -0.26 -9.22
C GLY A 65 -8.85 -0.04 -8.37
N ILE A 66 -7.70 -0.52 -8.84
CA ILE A 66 -6.40 -0.35 -8.15
C ILE A 66 -6.06 1.14 -8.01
N LEU A 67 -6.20 1.91 -9.10
CA LEU A 67 -5.90 3.35 -9.07
C LEU A 67 -6.79 4.12 -8.09
N LYS A 68 -8.08 3.75 -7.99
CA LYS A 68 -9.00 4.35 -7.00
C LYS A 68 -8.60 3.97 -5.57
N LEU A 69 -8.28 2.71 -5.31
CA LEU A 69 -7.84 2.26 -4.00
C LEU A 69 -6.56 2.98 -3.56
N ASN A 70 -5.56 3.08 -4.46
CA ASN A 70 -4.33 3.80 -4.18
C ASN A 70 -4.57 5.29 -3.90
N TYR A 71 -5.51 5.91 -4.63
CA TYR A 71 -5.90 7.29 -4.35
C TYR A 71 -6.50 7.45 -2.95
N LEU A 72 -7.34 6.52 -2.50
CA LEU A 72 -7.91 6.57 -1.15
C LEU A 72 -6.84 6.46 -0.06
N TYR A 73 -5.91 5.51 -0.18
CA TYR A 73 -4.78 5.41 0.76
C TYR A 73 -3.91 6.67 0.75
N TYR A 74 -3.62 7.24 -0.43
CA TYR A 74 -2.88 8.50 -0.52
C TYR A 74 -3.60 9.64 0.22
N GLN A 75 -4.92 9.78 0.05
CA GLN A 75 -5.68 10.84 0.74
C GLN A 75 -5.66 10.68 2.26
N LEU A 76 -5.64 9.44 2.77
CA LEU A 76 -5.53 9.18 4.21
C LEU A 76 -4.14 9.49 4.75
N ALA A 77 -3.09 9.22 3.96
CA ALA A 77 -1.70 9.31 4.42
C ALA A 77 -1.04 10.68 4.17
N LYS A 78 -1.48 11.46 3.17
CA LYS A 78 -0.76 12.66 2.69
C LYS A 78 -0.47 13.71 3.75
N ASP A 79 -1.35 13.86 4.73
CA ASP A 79 -1.18 14.85 5.80
C ASP A 79 -0.22 14.36 6.90
N TYR A 80 0.24 13.12 6.78
CA TYR A 80 1.17 12.43 7.69
C TYR A 80 2.45 11.96 6.98
N PHE A 81 2.71 12.42 5.76
CA PHE A 81 3.91 12.01 5.04
C PHE A 81 5.15 12.37 5.83
N ALA A 82 6.02 11.37 5.95
CA ALA A 82 7.29 11.53 6.61
C ALA A 82 8.09 12.60 5.88
N THR A 83 8.71 13.47 6.64
CA THR A 83 9.71 14.38 6.11
C THR A 83 10.87 13.55 5.52
N ASN A 84 11.60 14.10 4.55
CA ASN A 84 12.76 13.42 3.98
C ASN A 84 13.77 13.02 5.08
N GLU A 85 13.87 13.82 6.15
CA GLU A 85 14.72 13.59 7.31
C GLU A 85 14.30 12.35 8.12
N GLU A 86 13.00 12.12 8.30
CA GLU A 86 12.47 10.92 8.96
C GLU A 86 12.67 9.66 8.12
N ILE A 87 12.54 9.79 6.79
CA ILE A 87 12.77 8.67 5.84
C ILE A 87 14.25 8.28 5.81
N GLU A 88 15.15 9.26 5.74
CA GLU A 88 16.60 9.03 5.78
C GLU A 88 17.02 8.37 7.09
N LYS A 89 16.47 8.83 8.22
CA LYS A 89 16.73 8.23 9.52
C LYS A 89 16.26 6.77 9.61
N GLU A 90 15.06 6.44 9.14
CA GLU A 90 14.57 5.06 9.14
C GLU A 90 15.44 4.15 8.25
N ALA A 91 15.89 4.66 7.10
CA ALA A 91 16.81 3.94 6.23
C ALA A 91 18.19 3.71 6.89
N ASP A 92 18.74 4.72 7.56
CA ASP A 92 20.00 4.61 8.30
C ASP A 92 19.89 3.66 9.49
N ASP A 93 18.81 3.71 10.27
CA ASP A 93 18.55 2.80 11.39
C ASP A 93 18.42 1.35 10.90
N PHE A 94 17.79 1.12 9.74
CA PHE A 94 17.69 -0.21 9.12
C PHE A 94 19.05 -0.74 8.62
N LEU A 95 19.89 0.12 8.04
CA LEU A 95 21.21 -0.28 7.53
C LEU A 95 22.24 -0.52 8.64
N ASN A 96 22.07 0.12 9.79
CA ASN A 96 22.97 0.02 10.93
C ASN A 96 22.50 -0.96 12.03
N SER A 97 21.41 -1.69 11.79
CA SER A 97 20.89 -2.79 12.63
C SER A 97 21.31 -4.17 12.13
#